data_AF-A0AAV3J8S8-F1
#
_entry.id   AF-A0AAV3J8S8-F1
#
_cell.length_a   1.000
_cell.length_b   1.000
_cell.length_c   1.000
_cell.angle_alpha   90.00
_cell.angle_beta   90.00
_cell.angle_gamma   90.00
#
_symmetry.space_group_name_H-M   'P 1'
#
loop_
_entity.id
_entity.type
_entity.pdbx_description
1 polymer ?
#
loop_
_entity_poly.entity_id
_entity_poly.type
_entity_poly.pdbx_seq_one_letter_code
_entity_poly.pdbx_strand_id
1 'polypeptide(L)'
;MAKSFQDLDQKLTELIRTRSQITLQSSRMNSKLEHYVLKIITEILTKVGQTRYIEMLYTITKEMSINGVKANQKRVFFEDEGLDIRNPEHYEKGITAFKAKFSEKMVDEYGKRCLARGISVKLNIIYTNEGLVVEVTNNTPVIQEEEERMREKMRKAMSYNDIAEFYMDNMDNTEGAGLGIALIMILLKSENIDPHLFRIITGEHETTSRVEIPFSKNYISARSKELKENHLGN
;
A
#
# COMPACT_ATOMS: atom_id res chain seq x y z
N MET A 1 -18.55 -22.84 -7.41
CA MET A 1 -17.88 -21.53 -7.41
C MET A 1 -18.80 -20.35 -7.07
N ALA A 2 -20.10 -20.33 -7.43
CA ALA A 2 -20.99 -19.19 -7.11
C ALA A 2 -21.31 -19.00 -5.60
N LYS A 3 -21.45 -20.10 -4.83
CA LYS A 3 -21.76 -20.04 -3.39
C LYS A 3 -20.68 -19.31 -2.56
N SER A 4 -19.39 -19.52 -2.85
CA SER A 4 -18.29 -18.94 -2.05
C SER A 4 -18.16 -17.42 -2.18
N PHE A 5 -18.71 -16.83 -3.24
CA PHE A 5 -18.71 -15.37 -3.44
C PHE A 5 -19.93 -14.70 -2.80
N GLN A 6 -21.10 -15.33 -2.87
CA GLN A 6 -22.29 -14.84 -2.17
C GLN A 6 -22.07 -14.78 -0.66
N ASP A 7 -21.42 -15.81 -0.10
CA ASP A 7 -21.05 -15.84 1.32
C ASP A 7 -20.03 -14.74 1.67
N LEU A 8 -19.08 -14.45 0.75
CA LEU A 8 -18.11 -13.37 0.92
C LEU A 8 -18.77 -11.98 0.91
N ASP A 9 -19.74 -11.78 0.02
CA ASP A 9 -20.49 -10.53 -0.12
C ASP A 9 -21.45 -10.30 1.04
N GLN A 10 -22.12 -11.34 1.54
CA GLN A 10 -22.93 -11.25 2.77
C GLN A 10 -22.06 -10.92 3.98
N LYS A 11 -20.91 -11.58 4.12
CA LYS A 11 -19.95 -11.29 5.18
C LYS A 11 -19.42 -9.86 5.09
N LEU A 12 -19.11 -9.38 3.88
CA LEU A 12 -18.67 -8.01 3.66
C LEU A 12 -19.76 -7.01 4.07
N THR A 13 -21.00 -7.25 3.65
CA THR A 13 -22.15 -6.40 4.02
C THR A 13 -22.29 -6.31 5.53
N GLU A 14 -22.12 -7.43 6.24
CA GLU A 14 -22.16 -7.45 7.70
C GLU A 14 -21.01 -6.67 8.31
N LEU A 15 -19.77 -6.87 7.86
CA LEU A 15 -18.59 -6.14 8.35
C LEU A 15 -18.74 -4.62 8.16
N ILE A 16 -19.28 -4.19 7.02
CA ILE A 16 -19.57 -2.79 6.73
C ILE A 16 -20.77 -2.30 7.58
N ARG A 17 -21.76 -3.14 7.86
CA ARG A 17 -22.87 -2.77 8.74
C ARG A 17 -22.38 -2.53 10.17
N THR A 18 -21.55 -3.41 10.70
CA THR A 18 -21.01 -3.38 12.06
C THR A 18 -19.78 -2.48 12.20
N ARG A 19 -19.26 -1.92 11.10
CA ARG A 19 -17.99 -1.15 11.06
C ARG A 19 -16.80 -1.94 11.61
N SER A 20 -16.83 -3.24 11.42
CA SER A 20 -15.72 -4.11 11.78
C SER A 20 -14.56 -3.92 10.80
N GLN A 21 -13.33 -4.19 11.27
CA GLN A 21 -12.16 -4.20 10.41
C GLN A 21 -12.35 -5.20 9.27
N ILE A 22 -12.05 -4.76 8.05
CA ILE A 22 -12.07 -5.61 6.86
C ILE A 22 -10.63 -5.95 6.53
N THR A 23 -10.34 -7.25 6.41
CA THR A 23 -8.99 -7.74 6.10
C THR A 23 -9.02 -8.60 4.84
N LEU A 24 -8.15 -8.29 3.89
CA LEU A 24 -7.86 -9.12 2.72
C LEU A 24 -6.39 -9.53 2.74
N GLN A 25 -6.09 -10.73 2.24
CA GLN A 25 -4.72 -11.20 2.10
C GLN A 25 -4.52 -11.78 0.71
N SER A 26 -3.41 -11.41 0.06
CA SER A 26 -3.08 -11.90 -1.29
C SER A 26 -1.59 -11.82 -1.54
N SER A 27 -1.05 -12.72 -2.37
CA SER A 27 0.33 -12.60 -2.87
C SER A 27 0.44 -11.79 -4.16
N ARG A 28 -0.70 -11.31 -4.69
CA ARG A 28 -0.81 -10.64 -6.00
C ARG A 28 -1.92 -9.60 -6.02
N MET A 29 -1.76 -8.58 -6.84
CA MET A 29 -2.84 -7.68 -7.23
C MET A 29 -3.32 -8.10 -8.63
N ASN A 30 -4.45 -8.82 -8.70
CA ASN A 30 -5.07 -9.21 -9.97
C ASN A 30 -6.40 -8.45 -10.16
N SER A 31 -6.96 -8.47 -11.37
CA SER A 31 -8.17 -7.71 -11.71
C SER A 31 -9.36 -8.03 -10.80
N LYS A 32 -9.45 -9.26 -10.29
CA LYS A 32 -10.49 -9.68 -9.35
C LYS A 32 -10.32 -8.99 -7.99
N LEU A 33 -9.10 -8.97 -7.45
CA LEU A 33 -8.81 -8.29 -6.19
C LEU A 33 -8.97 -6.76 -6.35
N GLU A 34 -8.54 -6.19 -7.46
CA GLU A 34 -8.74 -4.76 -7.77
C GLU A 34 -10.23 -4.38 -7.74
N HIS A 35 -11.07 -5.15 -8.45
CA HIS A 35 -12.51 -4.93 -8.46
C HIS A 35 -13.12 -5.05 -7.05
N TYR A 36 -12.65 -6.03 -6.27
CA TYR A 36 -13.16 -6.25 -4.92
C TYR A 36 -12.75 -5.12 -3.96
N VAL A 37 -11.50 -4.64 -4.04
CA VAL A 37 -11.02 -3.48 -3.26
C VAL A 37 -11.81 -2.22 -3.61
N LEU A 38 -12.04 -1.95 -4.90
CA LEU A 38 -12.86 -0.83 -5.34
C LEU A 38 -14.29 -0.91 -4.80
N LYS A 39 -14.90 -2.11 -4.85
CA LYS A 39 -16.24 -2.35 -4.29
C LYS A 39 -16.29 -2.02 -2.79
N ILE A 40 -15.35 -2.54 -2.00
CA ILE A 40 -15.29 -2.30 -0.55
C ILE A 40 -15.16 -0.80 -0.25
N ILE A 41 -14.23 -0.11 -0.92
CA ILE A 41 -14.01 1.33 -0.74
C ILE A 41 -15.28 2.12 -1.09
N THR A 42 -15.92 1.77 -2.22
CA THR A 42 -17.15 2.41 -2.68
C THR A 42 -18.29 2.25 -1.67
N GLU A 43 -18.52 1.03 -1.18
CA GLU A 43 -19.60 0.74 -0.23
C GLU A 43 -19.38 1.46 1.11
N ILE A 44 -18.14 1.46 1.64
CA ILE A 44 -17.80 2.16 2.88
C ILE A 44 -18.02 3.67 2.71
N LEU A 45 -17.42 4.28 1.69
CA LEU A 45 -17.47 5.73 1.48
C LEU A 45 -18.89 6.21 1.15
N THR A 46 -19.67 5.41 0.43
CA THR A 46 -21.10 5.70 0.21
C THR A 46 -21.86 5.68 1.53
N LYS A 47 -21.65 4.68 2.39
CA LYS A 47 -22.32 4.56 3.69
C LYS A 47 -22.05 5.75 4.61
N VAL A 48 -20.84 6.31 4.59
CA VAL A 48 -20.46 7.47 5.42
C VAL A 48 -20.64 8.82 4.71
N GLY A 49 -21.17 8.83 3.48
CA GLY A 49 -21.44 10.07 2.73
C GLY A 49 -20.19 10.79 2.22
N GLN A 50 -19.07 10.08 2.03
CA GLN A 50 -17.77 10.62 1.64
C GLN A 50 -17.31 10.12 0.27
N THR A 51 -18.25 10.04 -0.69
CA THR A 51 -18.02 9.48 -2.03
C THR A 51 -16.95 10.21 -2.84
N ARG A 52 -16.66 11.49 -2.53
CA ARG A 52 -15.57 12.26 -3.15
C ARG A 52 -14.20 11.58 -3.05
N TYR A 53 -13.97 10.77 -2.01
CA TYR A 53 -12.68 10.12 -1.78
C TYR A 53 -12.52 8.77 -2.48
N ILE A 54 -13.53 8.28 -3.22
CA ILE A 54 -13.52 6.92 -3.79
C ILE A 54 -12.33 6.72 -4.73
N GLU A 55 -12.16 7.60 -5.71
CA GLU A 55 -11.12 7.46 -6.74
C GLU A 55 -9.71 7.61 -6.12
N MET A 56 -9.53 8.65 -5.31
CA MET A 56 -8.27 8.90 -4.60
C MET A 56 -7.89 7.71 -3.71
N LEU A 57 -8.80 7.26 -2.85
CA LEU A 57 -8.51 6.19 -1.89
C LEU A 57 -8.30 4.85 -2.58
N TYR A 58 -9.06 4.54 -3.65
CA TYR A 58 -8.82 3.36 -4.46
C TYR A 58 -7.44 3.39 -5.09
N THR A 59 -7.05 4.51 -5.70
CA THR A 59 -5.75 4.67 -6.35
C THR A 59 -4.61 4.51 -5.34
N ILE A 60 -4.70 5.16 -4.19
CA ILE A 60 -3.71 5.04 -3.11
C ILE A 60 -3.63 3.58 -2.61
N THR A 61 -4.78 2.94 -2.36
CA THR A 61 -4.83 1.55 -1.87
C THR A 61 -4.24 0.58 -2.88
N LYS A 62 -4.56 0.77 -4.17
CA LYS A 62 -3.99 -0.02 -5.27
C LYS A 62 -2.49 0.12 -5.30
N GLU A 63 -1.99 1.35 -5.17
CA GLU A 63 -0.57 1.60 -5.32
C GLU A 63 0.26 1.13 -4.11
N MET A 64 -0.28 1.26 -2.90
CA MET A 64 0.29 0.63 -1.70
C MET A 64 0.36 -0.90 -1.86
N SER A 65 -0.70 -1.53 -2.37
CA SER A 65 -0.78 -2.98 -2.59
C SER A 65 0.23 -3.47 -3.63
N ILE A 66 0.34 -2.77 -4.76
CA ILE A 66 1.30 -3.09 -5.82
C ILE A 66 2.74 -2.97 -5.31
N ASN A 67 3.04 -1.92 -4.54
CA ASN A 67 4.37 -1.74 -3.95
C ASN A 67 4.72 -2.87 -2.97
N GLY A 68 3.79 -3.26 -2.09
CA GLY A 68 3.99 -4.40 -1.19
C GLY A 68 4.19 -5.72 -1.93
N VAL A 69 3.41 -5.99 -2.99
CA VAL A 69 3.58 -7.18 -3.83
C VAL A 69 4.94 -7.16 -4.53
N LYS A 70 5.38 -6.02 -5.08
CA LYS A 70 6.69 -5.88 -5.73
C LYS A 70 7.84 -6.10 -4.74
N ALA A 71 7.74 -5.59 -3.51
CA ALA A 71 8.74 -5.83 -2.46
C ALA A 71 8.88 -7.33 -2.17
N ASN A 72 7.75 -8.03 -2.02
CA ASN A 72 7.71 -9.47 -1.81
C ASN A 72 8.33 -10.25 -2.98
N GLN A 73 7.96 -9.91 -4.22
CA GLN A 73 8.47 -10.56 -5.43
C GLN A 73 9.98 -10.36 -5.58
N LYS A 74 10.47 -9.15 -5.29
CA LYS A 74 11.89 -8.84 -5.29
C LYS A 74 12.63 -9.73 -4.29
N ARG A 75 12.11 -9.88 -3.06
CA ARG A 75 12.74 -10.72 -2.04
C ARG A 75 12.86 -12.18 -2.52
N VAL A 76 11.78 -12.75 -3.05
CA VAL A 76 11.77 -14.12 -3.60
C VAL A 76 12.71 -14.27 -4.81
N PHE A 77 12.80 -13.25 -5.67
CA PHE A 77 13.74 -13.23 -6.79
C PHE A 77 15.20 -13.32 -6.32
N PHE A 78 15.58 -12.56 -5.30
CA PHE A 78 16.92 -12.62 -4.74
C PHE A 78 17.25 -13.99 -4.16
N GLU A 79 16.30 -14.58 -3.44
CA GLU A 79 16.42 -15.95 -2.90
C GLU A 79 16.61 -16.99 -4.03
N ASP A 80 15.78 -16.92 -5.08
CA ASP A 80 15.83 -17.85 -6.21
C ASP A 80 17.14 -17.75 -7.02
N GLU A 81 17.73 -16.55 -7.12
CA GLU A 81 18.99 -16.31 -7.82
C GLU A 81 20.22 -16.50 -6.91
N GLY A 82 20.04 -16.88 -5.65
CA GLY A 82 21.12 -17.07 -4.68
C GLY A 82 21.87 -15.77 -4.32
N LEU A 83 21.21 -14.63 -4.45
CA LEU A 83 21.77 -13.31 -4.18
C LEU A 83 21.45 -12.87 -2.75
N ASP A 84 22.49 -12.58 -1.98
CA ASP A 84 22.34 -11.87 -0.70
C ASP A 84 21.93 -10.41 -0.92
N ILE A 85 20.71 -10.05 -0.54
CA ILE A 85 20.19 -8.68 -0.69
C ILE A 85 20.96 -7.65 0.16
N ARG A 86 21.67 -8.09 1.21
CA ARG A 86 22.46 -7.21 2.10
C ARG A 86 23.87 -6.95 1.57
N ASN A 87 24.28 -7.68 0.53
CA ASN A 87 25.54 -7.42 -0.15
C ASN A 87 25.31 -6.36 -1.25
N PRO A 88 26.01 -5.22 -1.23
CA PRO A 88 25.78 -4.14 -2.20
C PRO A 88 25.97 -4.54 -3.67
N GLU A 89 26.95 -5.38 -3.98
CA GLU A 89 27.21 -5.84 -5.36
C GLU A 89 26.09 -6.77 -5.85
N HIS A 90 25.67 -7.69 -4.99
CA HIS A 90 24.52 -8.57 -5.26
C HIS A 90 23.23 -7.78 -5.39
N TYR A 91 23.04 -6.74 -4.58
CA TYR A 91 21.88 -5.85 -4.64
C TYR A 91 21.79 -5.16 -6.00
N GLU A 92 22.85 -4.50 -6.45
CA GLU A 92 22.86 -3.81 -7.74
C GLU A 92 22.63 -4.78 -8.91
N LYS A 93 23.29 -5.93 -8.89
CA LYS A 93 23.09 -7.01 -9.87
C LYS A 93 21.64 -7.52 -9.87
N GLY A 94 21.11 -7.79 -8.69
CA GLY A 94 19.77 -8.36 -8.50
C GLY A 94 18.67 -7.37 -8.89
N ILE A 95 18.78 -6.09 -8.54
CA ILE A 95 17.83 -5.05 -8.97
C ILE A 95 17.85 -4.88 -10.48
N THR A 96 19.04 -4.87 -11.09
CA THR A 96 19.18 -4.74 -12.55
C THR A 96 18.53 -5.93 -13.26
N ALA A 97 18.80 -7.16 -12.79
CA ALA A 97 18.21 -8.37 -13.34
C ALA A 97 16.68 -8.44 -13.11
N PHE A 98 16.20 -8.03 -11.93
CA PHE A 98 14.78 -7.98 -11.60
C PHE A 98 14.03 -7.03 -12.53
N LYS A 99 14.56 -5.81 -12.73
CA LYS A 99 13.99 -4.83 -13.66
C LYS A 99 13.99 -5.31 -15.11
N ALA A 100 15.08 -5.91 -15.57
CA ALA A 100 15.19 -6.43 -16.94
C ALA A 100 14.22 -7.58 -17.23
N LYS A 101 13.90 -8.41 -16.22
CA LYS A 101 12.92 -9.50 -16.32
C LYS A 101 11.47 -9.07 -16.04
N PHE A 102 11.25 -7.82 -15.64
CA PHE A 102 9.94 -7.34 -15.21
C PHE A 102 8.94 -7.41 -16.38
N SER A 103 7.89 -8.20 -16.19
CA SER A 103 6.82 -8.43 -17.17
C SER A 103 5.58 -8.95 -16.45
N GLU A 104 4.40 -8.86 -17.07
CA GLU A 104 3.18 -9.42 -16.49
C GLU A 104 3.32 -10.92 -16.17
N LYS A 105 4.00 -11.67 -17.05
CA LYS A 105 4.28 -13.09 -16.84
C LYS A 105 5.14 -13.33 -15.59
N MET A 106 6.16 -12.50 -15.39
CA MET A 106 7.05 -12.56 -14.23
C MET A 106 6.30 -12.18 -12.94
N VAL A 107 5.47 -11.15 -12.98
CA VAL A 107 4.60 -10.75 -11.85
C VAL A 107 3.64 -11.88 -11.47
N ASP A 108 3.03 -12.56 -12.44
CA ASP A 108 2.25 -13.76 -12.17
C ASP A 108 3.15 -14.82 -11.50
N GLU A 109 4.17 -15.30 -12.20
CA GLU A 109 5.03 -16.38 -11.72
C GLU A 109 5.55 -16.16 -10.29
N TYR A 110 6.15 -14.99 -10.01
CA TYR A 110 6.66 -14.68 -8.69
C TYR A 110 5.54 -14.52 -7.66
N GLY A 111 4.35 -14.06 -8.05
CA GLY A 111 3.19 -14.10 -7.16
C GLY A 111 2.77 -15.51 -6.72
N LYS A 112 2.94 -16.53 -7.59
CA LYS A 112 2.68 -17.95 -7.25
C LYS A 112 3.74 -18.44 -6.26
N ARG A 113 5.00 -18.08 -6.53
CA ARG A 113 6.17 -18.40 -5.70
C ARG A 113 6.07 -17.76 -4.31
N CYS A 114 5.62 -16.52 -4.21
CA CYS A 114 5.34 -15.85 -2.93
C CYS A 114 4.27 -16.61 -2.14
N LEU A 115 3.15 -16.96 -2.79
CA LEU A 115 2.06 -17.72 -2.14
C LEU A 115 2.57 -19.05 -1.57
N ALA A 116 3.36 -19.79 -2.33
CA ALA A 116 3.93 -21.07 -1.91
C ALA A 116 4.87 -20.95 -0.69
N ARG A 117 5.45 -19.76 -0.45
CA ARG A 117 6.32 -19.45 0.69
C ARG A 117 5.58 -18.76 1.85
N GLY A 118 4.27 -18.59 1.77
CA GLY A 118 3.51 -17.81 2.77
C GLY A 118 3.77 -16.30 2.73
N ILE A 119 4.38 -15.81 1.65
CA ILE A 119 4.69 -14.38 1.45
C ILE A 119 3.49 -13.71 0.77
N SER A 120 2.98 -12.64 1.37
CA SER A 120 1.76 -11.96 0.93
C SER A 120 1.71 -10.50 1.38
N VAL A 121 0.76 -9.75 0.81
CA VAL A 121 0.29 -8.49 1.35
C VAL A 121 -1.00 -8.73 2.12
N LYS A 122 -1.14 -8.05 3.25
CA LYS A 122 -2.37 -7.98 4.06
C LYS A 122 -2.89 -6.55 3.99
N LEU A 123 -4.09 -6.39 3.43
CA LEU A 123 -4.82 -5.13 3.37
C LEU A 123 -5.80 -5.09 4.56
N ASN A 124 -5.71 -4.07 5.40
CA ASN A 124 -6.71 -3.78 6.43
C ASN A 124 -7.39 -2.45 6.11
N ILE A 125 -8.73 -2.42 6.25
CA ILE A 125 -9.52 -1.19 6.16
C ILE A 125 -10.31 -1.05 7.46
N ILE A 126 -10.12 0.07 8.14
CA ILE A 126 -10.77 0.42 9.40
C ILE A 126 -11.43 1.78 9.20
N TYR A 127 -12.68 1.95 9.59
CA TYR A 127 -13.34 3.24 9.44
C TYR A 127 -14.31 3.54 10.57
N THR A 128 -14.49 4.84 10.80
CA THR A 128 -15.39 5.41 11.79
C THR A 128 -16.27 6.46 11.11
N ASN A 129 -17.02 7.25 11.88
CA ASN A 129 -17.66 8.45 11.32
C ASN A 129 -16.65 9.57 11.03
N GLU A 130 -15.51 9.57 11.72
CA GLU A 130 -14.57 10.68 11.66
C GLU A 130 -13.45 10.47 10.65
N GLY A 131 -13.25 9.25 10.18
CA GLY A 131 -12.23 8.96 9.18
C GLY A 131 -12.07 7.48 8.89
N LEU A 132 -11.16 7.18 7.97
CA LEU A 132 -10.85 5.86 7.47
C LEU A 132 -9.34 5.65 7.41
N VAL A 133 -8.89 4.47 7.79
CA VAL A 133 -7.50 4.03 7.72
C VAL A 133 -7.41 2.84 6.77
N VAL A 134 -6.46 2.91 5.85
CA VAL A 134 -6.03 1.76 5.04
C VAL A 134 -4.59 1.42 5.40
N GLU A 135 -4.35 0.14 5.67
CA GLU A 135 -3.01 -0.40 5.89
C GLU A 135 -2.74 -1.51 4.89
N VAL A 136 -1.56 -1.48 4.28
CA VAL A 136 -1.03 -2.58 3.47
C VAL A 136 0.28 -3.02 4.12
N THR A 137 0.27 -4.23 4.66
CA THR A 137 1.43 -4.85 5.30
C THR A 137 1.97 -5.94 4.40
N ASN A 138 3.24 -5.86 4.00
CA ASN A 138 3.95 -6.94 3.32
C ASN A 138 4.91 -7.62 4.31
N ASN A 139 4.96 -8.94 4.32
CA ASN A 139 5.72 -9.74 5.30
C ASN A 139 7.13 -10.10 4.80
N THR A 140 7.85 -9.12 4.28
CA THR A 140 9.27 -9.26 3.95
C THR A 140 10.08 -8.12 4.55
N PRO A 141 11.30 -8.40 5.03
CA PRO A 141 12.16 -7.36 5.59
C PRO A 141 12.57 -6.35 4.51
N VAL A 142 12.62 -5.09 4.90
CA VAL A 142 13.23 -4.00 4.13
C VAL A 142 14.67 -3.82 4.62
N ILE A 143 15.62 -3.69 3.69
CA ILE A 143 17.01 -3.35 4.04
C ILE A 143 17.19 -1.83 4.20
N GLN A 144 18.24 -1.42 4.89
CA GLN A 144 18.51 0.00 5.18
C GLN A 144 18.56 0.85 3.89
N GLU A 145 19.21 0.34 2.85
CA GLU A 145 19.35 1.02 1.56
C GLU A 145 17.99 1.25 0.88
N GLU A 146 17.05 0.32 1.03
CA GLU A 146 15.69 0.47 0.53
C GLU A 146 14.90 1.50 1.35
N GLU A 147 15.08 1.50 2.67
CA GLU A 147 14.46 2.48 3.56
C GLU A 147 14.94 3.91 3.24
N GLU A 148 16.25 4.11 3.08
CA GLU A 148 16.83 5.40 2.70
C GLU A 148 16.28 5.90 1.37
N ARG A 149 16.15 5.01 0.37
CA ARG A 149 15.52 5.33 -0.92
C ARG A 149 14.05 5.69 -0.79
N MET A 150 13.29 5.02 0.08
CA MET A 150 11.89 5.36 0.35
C MET A 150 11.77 6.73 1.03
N ARG A 151 12.62 7.02 2.02
CA ARG A 151 12.67 8.31 2.71
C ARG A 151 13.00 9.45 1.77
N GLU A 152 13.98 9.27 0.89
CA GLU A 152 14.34 10.28 -0.11
C GLU A 152 13.20 10.55 -1.09
N LYS A 153 12.49 9.49 -1.52
CA LYS A 153 11.29 9.63 -2.36
C LYS A 153 10.17 10.40 -1.66
N MET A 154 9.90 10.10 -0.38
CA MET A 154 8.94 10.87 0.41
C MET A 154 9.35 12.34 0.55
N ARG A 155 10.65 12.62 0.79
CA ARG A 155 11.17 13.99 0.90
C ARG A 155 11.00 14.77 -0.41
N LYS A 156 11.32 14.16 -1.55
CA LYS A 156 11.09 14.78 -2.87
C LYS A 156 9.60 14.96 -3.16
N ALA A 157 8.77 13.99 -2.80
CA ALA A 157 7.33 14.10 -2.99
C ALA A 157 6.69 15.26 -2.19
N MET A 158 7.29 15.64 -1.06
CA MET A 158 6.85 16.82 -0.31
C MET A 158 7.05 18.13 -1.07
N SER A 159 8.03 18.25 -1.97
CA SER A 159 8.27 19.50 -2.70
C SER A 159 7.32 19.72 -3.88
N TYR A 160 6.68 18.67 -4.42
CA TYR A 160 5.71 18.83 -5.50
C TYR A 160 4.46 19.56 -5.03
N ASN A 161 4.04 20.57 -5.77
CA ASN A 161 2.82 21.34 -5.48
C ASN A 161 1.58 20.67 -6.06
N ASP A 162 1.72 20.11 -7.26
CA ASP A 162 0.62 19.45 -7.97
C ASP A 162 1.10 18.26 -8.81
N ILE A 163 0.13 17.59 -9.43
CA ILE A 163 0.36 16.40 -10.25
C ILE A 163 1.03 16.72 -11.59
N ALA A 164 0.88 17.95 -12.10
CA ALA A 164 1.47 18.35 -13.37
C ALA A 164 2.98 18.53 -13.21
N GLU A 165 3.42 19.22 -12.15
CA GLU A 165 4.84 19.37 -11.79
C GLU A 165 5.51 17.99 -11.64
N PHE A 166 4.83 17.08 -10.96
CA PHE A 166 5.30 15.71 -10.80
C PHE A 166 5.44 14.96 -12.13
N TYR A 167 4.45 15.01 -13.01
CA TYR A 167 4.53 14.34 -14.31
C TYR A 167 5.59 14.97 -15.22
N MET A 168 5.80 16.29 -15.17
CA MET A 168 6.85 16.96 -15.93
C MET A 168 8.25 16.50 -15.49
N ASP A 169 8.51 16.46 -14.18
CA ASP A 169 9.78 16.01 -13.61
C ASP A 169 10.06 14.51 -13.82
N ASN A 170 9.01 13.73 -14.08
CA ASN A 170 9.07 12.28 -14.20
C ASN A 170 8.61 11.77 -15.57
N MET A 171 8.56 12.63 -16.59
CA MET A 171 8.04 12.28 -17.92
C MET A 171 8.85 11.16 -18.59
N ASP A 172 10.16 11.12 -18.36
CA ASP A 172 11.06 10.07 -18.86
C ASP A 172 11.11 8.83 -17.97
N ASN A 173 10.47 8.87 -16.79
CA ASN A 173 10.42 7.74 -15.87
C ASN A 173 9.26 6.80 -16.23
N THR A 174 9.57 5.51 -16.38
CA THR A 174 8.55 4.48 -16.59
C THR A 174 7.76 4.21 -15.30
N GLU A 175 6.48 3.82 -15.44
CA GLU A 175 5.72 3.21 -14.34
C GLU A 175 6.55 2.06 -13.73
N GLY A 176 6.94 2.21 -12.46
CA GLY A 176 7.88 1.29 -11.80
C GLY A 176 9.22 1.90 -11.38
N ALA A 177 9.52 3.16 -11.72
CA ALA A 177 10.66 3.91 -11.16
C ALA A 177 10.51 4.24 -9.65
N GLY A 178 9.36 3.87 -9.07
CA GLY A 178 8.97 4.14 -7.68
C GLY A 178 8.36 5.53 -7.50
N LEU A 179 7.55 5.91 -8.49
CA LEU A 179 6.67 7.07 -8.54
C LEU A 179 5.47 6.98 -7.59
N GLY A 180 5.10 5.77 -7.16
CA GLY A 180 3.89 5.54 -6.36
C GLY A 180 3.81 6.32 -5.04
N ILE A 181 4.93 6.50 -4.34
CA ILE A 181 4.97 7.32 -3.11
C ILE A 181 4.59 8.78 -3.41
N ALA A 182 5.15 9.34 -4.48
CA ALA A 182 4.87 10.71 -4.86
C ALA A 182 3.42 10.90 -5.33
N LEU A 183 2.90 9.96 -6.13
CA LEU A 183 1.50 9.95 -6.52
C LEU A 183 0.56 9.96 -5.31
N ILE A 184 0.79 9.10 -4.31
CA ILE A 184 -0.02 9.06 -3.09
C ILE A 184 -0.01 10.42 -2.39
N MET A 185 1.16 11.03 -2.21
CA MET A 185 1.29 12.30 -1.49
C MET A 185 0.62 13.45 -2.24
N ILE A 186 0.71 13.47 -3.57
CA ILE A 186 0.04 14.48 -4.41
C ILE A 186 -1.48 14.32 -4.37
N LEU A 187 -1.98 13.08 -4.44
CA LEU A 187 -3.41 12.79 -4.34
C LEU A 187 -4.00 13.24 -3.00
N LEU A 188 -3.23 13.12 -1.90
CA LEU A 188 -3.64 13.68 -0.62
C LEU A 188 -3.68 15.21 -0.66
N LYS A 189 -2.65 15.86 -1.22
CA LYS A 189 -2.61 17.32 -1.36
C LYS A 189 -3.77 17.86 -2.19
N SER A 190 -4.11 17.21 -3.30
CA SER A 190 -5.21 17.65 -4.19
C SER A 190 -6.58 17.63 -3.49
N GLU A 191 -6.75 16.73 -2.52
CA GLU A 191 -7.94 16.65 -1.67
C GLU A 191 -7.85 17.48 -0.38
N ASN A 192 -6.83 18.33 -0.25
CA ASN A 192 -6.51 19.12 0.95
C ASN A 192 -6.32 18.26 2.21
N ILE A 193 -5.80 17.05 2.05
CA ILE A 193 -5.46 16.14 3.14
C ILE A 193 -3.95 16.27 3.44
N ASP A 194 -3.60 16.34 4.72
CA ASP A 194 -2.21 16.41 5.15
C ASP A 194 -1.42 15.17 4.69
N PRO A 195 -0.37 15.33 3.84
CA PRO A 195 0.43 14.21 3.34
C PRO A 195 1.12 13.40 4.44
N HIS A 196 1.31 13.96 5.64
CA HIS A 196 1.87 13.22 6.78
C HIS A 196 0.95 12.15 7.34
N LEU A 197 -0.30 12.09 6.87
CA LEU A 197 -1.24 10.99 7.13
C LEU A 197 -0.96 9.76 6.26
N PHE A 198 -0.05 9.85 5.28
CA PHE A 198 0.59 8.70 4.68
C PHE A 198 1.92 8.40 5.37
N ARG A 199 2.14 7.13 5.70
CA ARG A 199 3.35 6.65 6.40
C ARG A 199 3.76 5.29 5.90
N ILE A 200 5.06 5.02 5.96
CA ILE A 200 5.63 3.68 5.82
C ILE A 200 6.33 3.36 7.14
N ILE A 201 5.92 2.27 7.77
CA ILE A 201 6.42 1.77 9.05
C ILE A 201 7.20 0.49 8.74
N THR A 202 8.50 0.50 8.98
CA THR A 202 9.38 -0.66 8.80
C THR A 202 9.53 -1.40 10.13
N GLY A 203 9.40 -2.72 10.09
CA GLY A 203 9.68 -3.63 11.20
C GLY A 203 10.67 -4.70 10.77
N GLU A 204 11.07 -5.57 11.70
CA GLU A 204 12.09 -6.61 11.44
C GLU A 204 11.67 -7.62 10.36
N HIS A 205 10.37 -7.92 10.29
CA HIS A 205 9.85 -8.97 9.40
C HIS A 205 8.79 -8.46 8.42
N GLU A 206 8.33 -7.22 8.59
CA GLU A 206 7.24 -6.67 7.81
C GLU A 206 7.42 -5.18 7.57
N THR A 207 6.71 -4.68 6.56
CA THR A 207 6.60 -3.25 6.30
C THR A 207 5.14 -2.91 6.07
N THR A 208 4.67 -1.88 6.77
CA THR A 208 3.28 -1.43 6.70
C THR A 208 3.23 -0.05 6.10
N SER A 209 2.62 0.08 4.92
CA SER A 209 2.17 1.37 4.41
C SER A 209 0.81 1.68 5.01
N ARG A 210 0.62 2.88 5.54
CA ARG A 210 -0.64 3.35 6.14
C ARG A 210 -1.05 4.67 5.53
N VAL A 211 -2.32 4.80 5.13
CA VAL A 211 -2.93 6.10 4.80
C VAL A 211 -4.15 6.31 5.68
N GLU A 212 -4.33 7.54 6.15
CA GLU A 212 -5.47 7.96 6.96
C GLU A 212 -6.22 9.09 6.25
N ILE A 213 -7.54 8.92 6.06
CA ILE A 213 -8.43 9.89 5.42
C ILE A 213 -9.37 10.46 6.48
N PRO A 214 -9.17 11.71 6.93
CA PRO A 214 -10.06 12.36 7.87
C PRO A 214 -11.35 12.79 7.16
N PHE A 215 -12.51 12.49 7.76
CA PHE A 215 -13.82 12.94 7.30
C PHE A 215 -14.29 14.20 8.04
N SER A 216 -13.72 14.47 9.21
CA SER A 216 -14.07 15.62 10.04
C SER A 216 -12.85 16.19 10.75
N LYS A 217 -12.99 17.42 11.29
CA LYS A 217 -11.95 18.08 12.12
C LYS A 217 -11.70 17.36 13.45
N ASN A 218 -12.62 16.48 13.87
CA ASN A 218 -12.52 15.72 15.11
C ASN A 218 -11.71 14.43 14.92
N TYR A 219 -11.25 14.14 13.69
CA TYR A 219 -10.42 12.97 13.43
C TYR A 219 -9.13 13.01 14.25
N ILE A 220 -8.88 11.93 14.98
CA ILE A 220 -7.63 11.72 15.72
C ILE A 220 -6.85 10.64 14.98
N SER A 221 -5.71 11.00 14.42
CA SER A 221 -4.85 10.07 13.68
C SER A 221 -4.34 8.94 14.57
N ALA A 222 -4.05 7.79 13.96
CA ALA A 222 -3.51 6.62 14.65
C ALA A 222 -2.24 6.98 15.43
N ARG A 223 -1.32 7.74 14.81
CA ARG A 223 -0.12 8.26 15.49
C ARG A 223 -0.44 9.10 16.73
N SER A 224 -1.46 9.95 16.67
CA SER A 224 -1.83 10.79 17.82
C SER A 224 -2.39 9.95 18.97
N LYS A 225 -3.03 8.82 18.68
CA LYS A 225 -3.47 7.85 19.70
C LYS A 225 -2.29 7.10 20.31
N GLU A 226 -1.42 6.56 19.46
CA GLU A 226 -0.20 5.84 19.87
C GLU A 226 0.69 6.71 20.79
N LEU A 227 0.87 8.00 20.45
CA LEU A 227 1.62 8.94 21.29
C LEU A 227 0.94 9.18 22.65
N LYS A 228 -0.39 9.33 22.70
CA LYS A 228 -1.12 9.54 23.95
C LYS A 228 -1.03 8.31 24.87
N GLU A 229 -1.16 7.11 24.30
CA GLU A 229 -1.05 5.84 25.03
C GLU A 229 0.35 5.68 25.64
N ASN A 230 1.40 6.01 24.90
CA ASN A 230 2.78 5.98 25.39
C ASN A 230 3.09 7.03 26.46
N HIS A 231 2.34 8.14 26.53
CA HIS A 231 2.49 9.16 27.60
C HIS A 231 1.65 8.84 28.84
N LEU A 232 0.63 8.00 28.73
CA LEU A 232 -0.19 7.53 29.86
C LEU A 232 0.40 6.28 30.54
N GLY A 233 1.36 5.61 29.89
CA GLY A 233 2.07 4.44 30.40
C GLY A 233 3.42 4.72 31.07
N ASN A 234 3.83 5.98 31.23
CA ASN A 234 5.04 6.43 31.93
C ASN A 234 4.69 7.22 33.19
#